data_AF-A0AAU7NPX8-F1
#
_entry.id   AF-A0AAU7NPX8-F1
#
_cell.length_a   1.000
_cell.length_b   1.000
_cell.length_c   1.000
_cell.angle_alpha   90.00
_cell.angle_beta   90.00
_cell.angle_gamma   90.00
#
_symmetry.space_group_name_H-M   'P 1'
#
loop_
_entity.id
_entity.type
_entity.pdbx_description
1 polymer ?
#
loop_
_entity_poly.entity_id
_entity_poly.type
_entity_poly.pdbx_seq_one_letter_code
_entity_poly.pdbx_strand_id
1 'polypeptide(L)'
;MFNVNNYLSFAIHGGQGGHGGGVAGAVQQLLAFLETLTTQSPGEIFSSIMPGIAAMENIHPLLVHFPIAFLSAFILVDFAGSLAGKASWRQAAGWFLYLGTLTAALTVAAGLAAAASVSHGDNVHAIMERHQYMGISILLLASLLSLWRLLSRGVIQGGANVLYLLLVAVLGGLVVLTADLGGLMVYKYGVAVETSEPSMLDYFQQHQHSH
;
A
#
# COMPACT_ATOMS: atom_id res chain seq x y z
N MET A 1 6.06 -16.61 21.23
CA MET A 1 5.82 -15.26 21.78
C MET A 1 6.89 -14.34 21.22
N PHE A 2 6.57 -13.61 20.14
CA PHE A 2 7.48 -12.60 19.59
C PHE A 2 7.47 -11.40 20.54
N ASN A 3 8.63 -11.09 21.13
CA ASN A 3 8.78 -9.94 22.00
C ASN A 3 8.78 -8.67 21.14
N VAL A 4 7.61 -8.04 21.04
CA VAL A 4 7.34 -6.83 20.25
C VAL A 4 7.95 -5.54 20.82
N ASN A 5 8.68 -5.61 21.96
CA ASN A 5 9.21 -4.42 22.62
C ASN A 5 10.54 -3.88 22.05
N ASN A 6 11.08 -4.48 20.98
CA ASN A 6 12.43 -4.17 20.50
C ASN A 6 12.52 -3.82 19.01
N TYR A 7 11.50 -3.16 18.46
CA TYR A 7 11.61 -2.58 17.13
C TYR A 7 12.31 -1.22 17.22
N LEU A 8 13.61 -1.20 16.93
CA LEU A 8 14.42 0.02 16.76
C LEU A 8 14.28 1.04 17.91
N SER A 9 14.31 0.55 19.17
CA SER A 9 14.42 1.42 20.34
C SER A 9 15.85 1.97 20.46
N PHE A 10 16.25 2.85 19.53
CA PHE A 10 17.18 3.93 19.82
C PHE A 10 16.44 5.07 20.53
N ALA A 11 15.53 4.71 21.45
CA ALA A 11 14.94 5.69 22.33
C ALA A 11 16.06 6.18 23.22
N ILE A 12 16.64 7.32 22.83
CA ILE A 12 17.34 8.25 23.72
C ILE A 12 16.28 8.64 24.76
N HIS A 13 16.03 7.78 25.74
CA HIS A 13 15.43 8.20 26.98
C HIS A 13 16.49 9.09 27.63
N GLY A 14 16.38 10.39 27.36
CA GLY A 14 17.04 11.42 28.14
C GLY A 14 16.77 11.13 29.60
N GLY A 15 17.86 10.89 30.34
CA GLY A 15 17.84 10.21 31.62
C GLY A 15 16.84 10.77 32.63
N GLN A 16 16.08 9.86 33.23
CA GLN A 16 15.59 10.04 34.59
C GLN A 16 15.66 8.69 35.30
N GLY A 17 16.70 8.53 36.10
CA GLY A 17 17.00 7.32 36.86
C GLY A 17 18.51 7.17 36.97
N GLY A 18 19.08 7.77 38.00
CA GLY A 18 20.52 7.70 38.26
C GLY A 18 20.95 6.24 38.39
N HIS A 19 21.65 5.73 37.38
CA HIS A 19 22.75 4.75 37.39
C HIS A 19 23.00 4.33 35.92
N GLY A 20 24.09 4.81 35.31
CA GLY A 20 24.66 4.23 34.07
C GLY A 20 24.10 4.65 32.70
N GLY A 21 23.08 5.50 32.62
CA GLY A 21 22.41 5.88 31.36
C GLY A 21 23.06 7.01 30.56
N GLY A 22 24.33 6.87 30.18
CA GLY A 22 25.05 7.84 29.33
C GLY A 22 25.33 7.31 27.91
N VAL A 23 26.28 7.94 27.21
CA VAL A 23 26.80 7.44 25.90
C VAL A 23 27.20 5.96 25.97
N ALA A 24 27.73 5.51 27.11
CA ALA A 24 28.07 4.11 27.36
C ALA A 24 26.84 3.18 27.26
N GLY A 25 25.68 3.59 27.77
CA GLY A 25 24.44 2.81 27.66
C GLY A 25 23.90 2.76 26.23
N ALA A 26 23.98 3.87 25.50
CA ALA A 26 23.62 3.93 24.08
C ALA A 26 24.56 3.05 23.21
N VAL A 27 25.87 3.09 23.48
CA VAL A 27 26.85 2.21 22.83
C VAL A 27 26.58 0.75 23.17
N GLN A 28 26.25 0.44 24.43
CA GLN A 28 25.92 -0.92 24.83
C GLN A 28 24.67 -1.46 24.14
N GLN A 29 23.61 -0.65 24.01
CA GLN A 29 22.40 -1.01 23.26
C GLN A 29 22.68 -1.22 21.77
N LEU A 30 23.49 -0.35 21.17
CA LEU A 30 23.93 -0.50 19.77
C LEU A 30 24.74 -1.78 19.57
N LEU A 31 25.70 -2.06 20.45
CA LEU A 31 26.54 -3.25 20.37
C LEU A 31 25.70 -4.53 20.54
N ALA A 32 24.77 -4.55 21.49
CA ALA A 32 23.86 -5.69 21.69
C ALA A 32 22.96 -5.92 20.48
N PHE A 33 22.48 -4.84 19.84
CA PHE A 33 21.71 -4.93 18.60
C PHE A 33 22.55 -5.48 17.44
N LEU A 34 23.78 -4.97 17.25
CA LEU A 34 24.69 -5.44 16.20
C LEU A 34 25.09 -6.91 16.42
N GLU A 35 25.38 -7.30 17.66
CA GLU A 35 25.65 -8.69 18.03
C GLU A 35 24.46 -9.58 17.66
N THR A 36 23.25 -9.15 18.00
CA THR A 36 22.00 -9.85 17.63
C THR A 36 21.91 -10.03 16.11
N LEU A 37 22.14 -8.97 15.32
CA LEU A 37 22.11 -9.06 13.85
C LEU A 37 23.16 -10.02 13.28
N THR A 38 24.35 -10.10 13.87
CA THR A 38 25.41 -11.01 13.40
C THR A 38 25.11 -12.49 13.64
N THR A 39 24.18 -12.79 14.55
CA THR A 39 23.77 -14.17 14.87
C THR A 39 22.53 -14.64 14.11
N GLN A 40 21.83 -13.74 13.45
CA GLN A 40 20.56 -14.00 12.78
C GLN A 40 20.73 -14.35 11.30
N SER A 41 19.80 -15.14 10.76
CA SER A 41 19.68 -15.36 9.32
C SER A 41 19.24 -14.07 8.59
N PRO A 42 19.47 -13.95 7.27
CA PRO A 42 19.01 -12.78 6.50
C PRO A 42 17.51 -12.46 6.64
N GLY A 43 16.66 -13.48 6.82
CA GLY A 43 15.22 -13.30 7.05
C GLY A 43 14.90 -12.71 8.42
N GLU A 44 15.59 -13.16 9.46
CA GLU A 44 15.41 -12.63 10.83
C GLU A 44 15.98 -11.21 10.96
N ILE A 45 17.10 -10.93 10.28
CA ILE A 45 17.65 -9.58 10.14
C ILE A 45 16.60 -8.66 9.48
N PHE A 46 15.98 -9.12 8.39
CA PHE A 46 14.93 -8.35 7.72
C PHE A 46 13.73 -8.09 8.65
N SER A 47 13.24 -9.11 9.36
CA SER A 47 12.13 -8.95 10.32
C SER A 47 12.47 -8.01 11.47
N SER A 48 13.74 -7.95 11.88
CA SER A 48 14.21 -7.02 12.93
C SER A 48 14.28 -5.57 12.43
N ILE A 49 14.64 -5.35 11.15
CA ILE A 49 14.78 -4.02 10.56
C ILE A 49 13.42 -3.49 10.04
N MET A 50 12.61 -4.35 9.42
CA MET A 50 11.35 -4.02 8.75
C MET A 50 10.18 -4.84 9.30
N PRO A 51 9.88 -4.74 10.60
CA PRO A 51 8.90 -5.60 11.26
C PRO A 51 7.48 -5.45 10.69
N GLY A 52 7.09 -4.24 10.29
CA GLY A 52 5.77 -4.00 9.71
C GLY A 52 5.56 -4.71 8.38
N ILE A 53 6.58 -4.74 7.50
CA ILE A 53 6.50 -5.46 6.22
C ILE A 53 6.55 -6.96 6.46
N ALA A 54 7.42 -7.41 7.38
CA ALA A 54 7.57 -8.82 7.71
C ALA A 54 6.30 -9.42 8.35
N ALA A 55 5.50 -8.62 9.05
CA ALA A 55 4.25 -9.04 9.66
C ALA A 55 3.06 -9.07 8.67
N MET A 56 3.20 -8.56 7.44
CA MET A 56 2.10 -8.59 6.48
C MET A 56 1.88 -10.01 5.94
N GLU A 57 0.64 -10.49 5.97
CA GLU A 57 0.30 -11.77 5.32
C GLU A 57 0.50 -11.73 3.79
N ASN A 58 0.41 -10.54 3.19
CA ASN A 58 0.69 -10.33 1.77
C ASN A 58 1.07 -8.87 1.49
N ILE A 59 1.80 -8.66 0.39
CA ILE A 59 2.33 -7.34 0.01
C ILE A 59 1.33 -6.48 -0.78
N HIS A 60 0.16 -7.00 -1.16
CA HIS A 60 -0.78 -6.29 -2.05
C HIS A 60 -1.24 -4.93 -1.46
N PRO A 61 -1.64 -4.81 -0.18
CA PRO A 61 -1.99 -3.53 0.44
C PRO A 61 -0.85 -2.49 0.43
N LEU A 62 0.41 -2.92 0.35
CA LEU A 62 1.53 -1.98 0.18
C LEU A 62 1.55 -1.46 -1.26
N LEU A 63 1.41 -2.36 -2.24
CA LEU A 63 1.52 -2.02 -3.66
C LEU A 63 0.37 -1.15 -4.18
N VAL A 64 -0.85 -1.27 -3.64
CA VAL A 64 -2.02 -0.49 -4.13
C VAL A 64 -1.84 1.03 -4.09
N HIS A 65 -0.96 1.55 -3.23
CA HIS A 65 -0.71 2.99 -3.11
C HIS A 65 -0.15 3.59 -4.40
N PHE A 66 0.71 2.85 -5.11
CA PHE A 66 1.37 3.35 -6.31
C PHE A 66 0.41 3.56 -7.50
N PRO A 67 -0.40 2.57 -7.94
CA PRO A 67 -1.34 2.80 -9.02
C PRO A 67 -2.41 3.83 -8.64
N ILE A 68 -2.86 3.87 -7.37
CA ILE A 68 -3.81 4.91 -6.93
C ILE A 68 -3.19 6.29 -7.11
N ALA A 69 -2.00 6.54 -6.54
CA ALA A 69 -1.35 7.85 -6.61
C ALA A 69 -1.03 8.26 -8.06
N PHE A 70 -0.41 7.37 -8.85
CA PHE A 70 -0.01 7.67 -10.22
C PHE A 70 -1.20 7.85 -11.15
N LEU A 71 -2.22 6.99 -11.09
CA LEU A 71 -3.39 7.13 -11.96
C LEU A 71 -4.23 8.35 -11.58
N SER A 72 -4.38 8.66 -10.29
CA SER A 72 -5.02 9.91 -9.85
C SER A 72 -4.26 11.15 -10.32
N ALA A 73 -2.93 11.17 -10.21
CA ALA A 73 -2.10 12.25 -10.73
C ALA A 73 -2.23 12.39 -12.25
N PHE A 74 -2.21 11.27 -12.99
CA PHE A 74 -2.45 11.25 -14.42
C PHE A 74 -3.78 11.90 -14.78
N ILE A 75 -4.87 11.48 -14.15
CA ILE A 75 -6.22 12.00 -14.43
C ILE A 75 -6.23 13.52 -14.23
N LEU A 76 -5.81 14.01 -13.05
CA LEU A 76 -5.83 15.43 -12.73
C LEU A 76 -4.98 16.26 -13.69
N VAL A 77 -3.75 15.83 -13.96
CA VAL A 77 -2.81 16.57 -14.80
C VAL A 77 -3.21 16.50 -16.27
N ASP A 78 -3.77 15.39 -16.76
CA ASP A 78 -4.21 15.27 -18.16
C ASP A 78 -5.46 16.10 -18.44
N PHE A 79 -6.44 16.10 -17.52
CA PHE A 79 -7.60 16.99 -17.62
C PHE A 79 -7.19 18.45 -17.60
N ALA A 80 -6.37 18.85 -16.62
CA ALA A 80 -5.88 20.22 -16.51
C ALA A 80 -5.05 20.63 -17.73
N GLY A 81 -4.17 19.76 -18.21
CA GLY A 81 -3.36 20.00 -19.41
C GLY A 81 -4.18 20.09 -20.68
N SER A 82 -5.24 19.30 -20.82
CA SER A 82 -6.16 19.36 -21.95
C SER A 82 -7.01 20.63 -21.93
N LEU A 83 -7.57 21.01 -20.77
CA LEU A 83 -8.36 22.24 -20.62
C LEU A 83 -7.52 23.50 -20.82
N ALA A 84 -6.28 23.50 -20.31
CA ALA A 84 -5.37 24.64 -20.44
C ALA A 84 -4.62 24.68 -21.79
N GLY A 85 -4.80 23.68 -22.67
CA GLY A 85 -4.05 23.57 -23.92
C GLY A 85 -2.53 23.40 -23.74
N LYS A 86 -2.07 22.94 -22.57
CA LYS A 86 -0.64 22.85 -22.23
C LYS A 86 -0.08 21.46 -22.57
N ALA A 87 0.59 21.36 -23.72
CA ALA A 87 1.21 20.12 -24.18
C ALA A 87 2.23 19.53 -23.18
N SER A 88 3.00 20.36 -22.48
CA SER A 88 3.96 19.91 -21.47
C SER A 88 3.30 19.21 -20.27
N TRP A 89 2.11 19.67 -19.86
CA TRP A 89 1.34 19.03 -18.79
C TRP A 89 0.81 17.68 -19.25
N ARG A 90 0.31 17.58 -20.48
CA ARG A 90 -0.12 16.30 -21.06
C ARG A 90 1.04 15.32 -21.24
N GLN A 91 2.24 15.82 -21.54
CA GLN A 91 3.44 15.00 -21.56
C GLN A 91 3.80 14.46 -20.18
N ALA A 92 3.77 15.31 -19.14
CA ALA A 92 3.97 14.88 -17.75
C ALA A 92 2.91 13.88 -17.30
N ALA A 93 1.64 14.10 -17.65
CA ALA A 93 0.54 13.17 -17.38
C ALA A 93 0.79 11.79 -18.02
N GLY A 94 1.38 11.75 -19.22
CA GLY A 94 1.76 10.50 -19.89
C GLY A 94 2.68 9.62 -19.02
N TRP A 95 3.67 10.22 -18.34
CA TRP A 95 4.55 9.46 -17.45
C TRP A 95 3.81 8.88 -16.24
N PHE A 96 2.89 9.64 -15.65
CA PHE A 96 2.04 9.13 -14.57
C PHE A 96 1.15 7.97 -15.05
N LEU A 97 0.61 8.04 -16.26
CA LEU A 97 -0.16 6.95 -16.85
C LEU A 97 0.70 5.68 -17.03
N TYR A 98 1.92 5.81 -17.54
CA TYR A 98 2.81 4.67 -17.75
C TYR A 98 3.27 4.03 -16.44
N LEU A 99 3.69 4.83 -15.46
CA LEU A 99 4.06 4.35 -14.13
C LEU A 99 2.86 3.74 -13.39
N GLY A 100 1.68 4.37 -13.49
CA GLY A 100 0.44 3.84 -12.93
C GLY A 100 0.03 2.52 -13.56
N THR A 101 0.18 2.36 -14.88
CA THR A 101 -0.10 1.09 -15.58
C THR A 101 0.87 -0.01 -15.15
N LEU A 102 2.17 0.30 -15.08
CA LEU A 102 3.19 -0.67 -14.64
C LEU A 102 2.93 -1.14 -13.20
N THR A 103 2.69 -0.19 -12.28
CA THR A 103 2.45 -0.51 -10.87
C THR A 103 1.08 -1.17 -10.66
N ALA A 104 0.07 -0.88 -11.48
CA ALA A 104 -1.19 -1.62 -11.50
C ALA A 104 -0.97 -3.08 -11.89
N ALA A 105 -0.10 -3.37 -12.86
CA ALA A 105 0.23 -4.75 -13.25
C ALA A 105 0.85 -5.53 -12.08
N LEU A 106 1.82 -4.92 -11.39
CA LEU A 106 2.45 -5.51 -10.20
C LEU A 106 1.44 -5.72 -9.06
N THR A 107 0.55 -4.75 -8.86
CA THR A 107 -0.49 -4.79 -7.83
C THR A 107 -1.52 -5.88 -8.09
N VAL A 108 -1.97 -6.04 -9.35
CA VAL A 108 -2.88 -7.11 -9.76
C VAL A 108 -2.20 -8.48 -9.58
N ALA A 109 -0.94 -8.63 -9.97
CA ALA A 109 -0.21 -9.87 -9.77
C ALA A 109 -0.11 -10.25 -8.27
N ALA A 110 0.22 -9.28 -7.41
CA ALA A 110 0.25 -9.49 -5.97
C ALA A 110 -1.14 -9.80 -5.39
N GLY A 111 -2.20 -9.15 -5.89
CA GLY A 111 -3.57 -9.40 -5.44
C GLY A 111 -4.08 -10.79 -5.81
N LEU A 112 -3.76 -11.26 -7.02
CA LEU A 112 -4.07 -12.64 -7.45
C LEU A 112 -3.31 -13.68 -6.63
N ALA A 113 -2.05 -13.41 -6.28
CA ALA A 113 -1.29 -14.27 -5.38
C ALA A 113 -1.93 -14.31 -3.97
N ALA A 114 -2.32 -13.15 -3.44
CA ALA A 114 -2.98 -13.05 -2.13
C ALA A 114 -4.34 -13.77 -2.09
N ALA A 115 -5.14 -13.67 -3.16
CA ALA A 115 -6.43 -14.36 -3.26
C ALA A 115 -6.31 -15.90 -3.18
N ALA A 116 -5.14 -16.45 -3.51
CA ALA A 116 -4.88 -17.89 -3.39
C ALA A 116 -4.35 -18.32 -2.01
N SER A 117 -3.86 -17.38 -1.19
CA SER A 117 -3.10 -17.69 0.03
C SER A 117 -3.71 -17.14 1.33
N VAL A 118 -4.50 -16.07 1.26
CA VAL A 118 -5.09 -15.42 2.44
C VAL A 118 -6.42 -16.08 2.79
N SER A 119 -6.58 -16.52 4.04
CA SER A 119 -7.85 -17.08 4.51
C SER A 119 -8.92 -15.99 4.61
N HIS A 120 -10.10 -16.25 4.05
CA HIS A 120 -11.22 -15.33 4.07
C HIS A 120 -12.55 -16.08 4.26
N GLY A 121 -13.52 -15.47 4.94
CA GLY A 121 -14.86 -16.05 5.10
C GLY A 121 -15.70 -15.96 3.82
N ASP A 122 -16.69 -16.85 3.67
CA ASP A 122 -17.60 -16.85 2.51
C ASP A 122 -18.34 -15.52 2.34
N ASN A 123 -18.57 -14.80 3.44
CA ASN A 123 -19.25 -13.50 3.47
C ASN A 123 -18.47 -12.37 2.76
N VAL A 124 -17.15 -12.46 2.63
CA VAL A 124 -16.32 -11.45 1.95
C VAL A 124 -15.90 -11.89 0.55
N HIS A 125 -16.06 -13.18 0.21
CA HIS A 125 -15.60 -13.74 -1.07
C HIS A 125 -16.18 -13.01 -2.29
N ALA A 126 -17.48 -12.72 -2.31
CA ALA A 126 -18.11 -11.97 -3.40
C ALA A 126 -17.60 -10.51 -3.53
N ILE A 127 -17.23 -9.88 -2.40
CA ILE A 127 -16.63 -8.54 -2.40
C ILE A 127 -15.23 -8.61 -2.99
N MET A 128 -14.46 -9.64 -2.61
CA MET A 128 -13.10 -9.89 -3.10
C MET A 128 -13.08 -10.15 -4.61
N GLU A 129 -13.96 -11.01 -5.13
CA GLU A 129 -14.07 -11.24 -6.58
C GLU A 129 -14.40 -9.95 -7.32
N ARG A 130 -15.35 -9.15 -6.80
CA ARG A 130 -15.69 -7.86 -7.41
C ARG A 130 -14.50 -6.92 -7.43
N HIS A 131 -13.78 -6.79 -6.32
CA HIS A 131 -12.57 -5.99 -6.22
C HIS A 131 -11.50 -6.46 -7.24
N GLN A 132 -11.30 -7.77 -7.36
CA GLN A 132 -10.38 -8.36 -8.33
C GLN A 132 -10.75 -8.00 -9.76
N TYR A 133 -12.01 -8.18 -10.17
CA TYR A 133 -12.45 -7.84 -11.54
C TYR A 133 -12.29 -6.34 -11.84
N MET A 134 -12.55 -5.47 -10.85
CA MET A 134 -12.33 -4.04 -11.02
C MET A 134 -10.84 -3.69 -11.12
N GLY A 135 -9.96 -4.32 -10.33
CA GLY A 135 -8.51 -4.18 -10.45
C GLY A 135 -7.98 -4.59 -11.83
N ILE A 136 -8.45 -5.73 -12.36
CA ILE A 136 -8.11 -6.19 -13.72
C ILE A 136 -8.63 -5.20 -14.77
N SER A 137 -9.86 -4.68 -14.59
CA SER A 137 -10.45 -3.69 -15.51
C SER A 137 -9.64 -2.38 -15.54
N ILE A 138 -9.15 -1.91 -14.39
CA ILE A 138 -8.24 -0.76 -14.29
C ILE A 138 -6.97 -1.03 -15.10
N LEU A 139 -6.33 -2.19 -14.90
CA LEU A 139 -5.10 -2.54 -15.61
C LEU A 139 -5.32 -2.57 -17.13
N LEU A 140 -6.40 -3.20 -17.61
CA LEU A 140 -6.72 -3.27 -19.03
C LEU A 140 -6.98 -1.88 -19.63
N LEU A 141 -7.78 -1.06 -18.96
CA LEU A 141 -8.11 0.28 -19.43
C LEU A 141 -6.89 1.22 -19.39
N ALA A 142 -6.09 1.18 -18.34
CA ALA A 142 -4.85 1.96 -18.24
C ALA A 142 -3.84 1.52 -19.31
N SER A 143 -3.74 0.23 -19.61
CA SER A 143 -2.90 -0.31 -20.69
C SER A 143 -3.39 0.16 -22.06
N LEU A 144 -4.70 0.13 -22.30
CA LEU A 144 -5.31 0.65 -23.54
C LEU A 144 -5.02 2.14 -23.72
N LEU A 145 -5.23 2.95 -22.68
CA LEU A 145 -4.96 4.39 -22.71
C LEU A 145 -3.48 4.69 -22.89
N SER A 146 -2.60 3.89 -22.27
CA SER A 146 -1.14 3.98 -22.43
C SER A 146 -0.74 3.72 -23.88
N LEU A 147 -1.22 2.61 -24.44
CA LEU A 147 -0.93 2.20 -25.80
C LEU A 147 -1.46 3.22 -26.80
N TRP A 148 -2.71 3.68 -26.63
CA TRP A 148 -3.28 4.73 -27.48
C TRP A 148 -2.40 5.98 -27.45
N ARG A 149 -2.03 6.48 -26.26
CA ARG A 149 -1.17 7.67 -26.17
C ARG A 149 0.20 7.48 -26.83
N LEU A 150 0.82 6.31 -26.66
CA LEU A 150 2.10 5.97 -27.30
C LEU A 150 1.97 5.96 -28.82
N LEU A 151 0.95 5.28 -29.36
CA LEU A 151 0.71 5.18 -30.81
C LEU A 151 0.35 6.55 -31.42
N SER A 152 -0.35 7.40 -30.68
CA SER A 152 -0.63 8.79 -31.07
C SER A 152 0.56 9.73 -30.87
N ARG A 153 1.72 9.23 -30.43
CA ARG A 153 2.93 10.03 -30.14
C ARG A 153 2.66 11.19 -29.18
N GLY A 154 1.73 11.01 -28.24
CA GLY A 154 1.30 12.04 -27.29
C GLY A 154 0.35 13.11 -27.86
N VAL A 155 0.02 13.07 -29.15
CA VAL A 155 -0.83 14.06 -29.81
C VAL A 155 -2.23 13.48 -30.04
N ILE A 156 -3.15 13.77 -29.13
CA ILE A 156 -4.57 13.38 -29.24
C ILE A 156 -5.40 14.67 -29.25
N GLN A 157 -6.10 14.93 -30.36
CA GLN A 157 -6.83 16.18 -30.60
C GLN A 157 -8.25 15.92 -31.14
N GLY A 158 -9.09 16.95 -31.15
CA GLY A 158 -10.45 16.88 -31.70
C GLY A 158 -11.34 15.85 -31.00
N GLY A 159 -12.23 15.20 -31.77
CA GLY A 159 -13.17 14.20 -31.23
C GLY A 159 -12.49 12.98 -30.57
N ALA A 160 -11.30 12.58 -31.06
CA ALA A 160 -10.51 11.52 -30.43
C ALA A 160 -10.07 11.88 -29.01
N ASN A 161 -9.76 13.17 -28.76
CA ASN A 161 -9.42 13.65 -27.42
C ASN A 161 -10.61 13.63 -26.47
N VAL A 162 -11.81 13.92 -26.96
CA VAL A 162 -13.04 13.82 -26.16
C VAL A 162 -13.26 12.39 -25.71
N LEU A 163 -13.21 11.43 -26.64
CA LEU A 163 -13.34 10.00 -26.30
C LEU A 163 -12.24 9.54 -25.34
N TYR A 164 -11.00 9.97 -25.58
CA TYR A 164 -9.88 9.66 -24.68
C TYR A 164 -10.15 10.17 -23.26
N LEU A 165 -10.55 11.42 -23.08
CA LEU A 165 -10.85 11.99 -21.76
C LEU A 165 -12.05 11.33 -21.08
N LEU A 166 -13.06 10.91 -21.83
CA LEU A 166 -14.18 10.13 -21.26
C LEU A 166 -13.69 8.80 -20.68
N LEU A 167 -12.82 8.08 -21.39
CA LEU A 167 -12.20 6.85 -20.88
C LEU A 167 -11.29 7.11 -19.67
N VAL A 168 -10.58 8.24 -19.63
CA VAL A 168 -9.81 8.67 -18.45
C VAL A 168 -10.72 8.94 -17.25
N ALA A 169 -11.89 9.54 -17.46
CA ALA A 169 -12.88 9.72 -16.39
C ALA A 169 -13.42 8.37 -15.87
N VAL A 170 -13.72 7.43 -16.78
CA VAL A 170 -14.12 6.06 -16.40
C VAL A 170 -13.04 5.37 -15.58
N LEU A 171 -11.77 5.48 -15.99
CA LEU A 171 -10.63 4.97 -15.23
C LEU A 171 -10.60 5.56 -13.81
N GLY A 172 -10.82 6.87 -13.66
CA GLY A 172 -10.90 7.52 -12.35
C GLY A 172 -12.02 6.98 -11.47
N GLY A 173 -13.21 6.78 -12.04
CA GLY A 173 -14.33 6.16 -11.32
C GLY A 173 -14.01 4.74 -10.86
N LEU A 174 -13.38 3.93 -11.71
CA LEU A 174 -12.93 2.58 -11.35
C LEU A 174 -11.92 2.60 -10.21
N VAL A 175 -10.93 3.50 -10.25
CA VAL A 175 -9.93 3.63 -9.17
C VAL A 175 -10.59 3.92 -7.83
N VAL A 176 -11.51 4.90 -7.78
CA VAL A 176 -12.22 5.25 -6.53
C VAL A 176 -13.03 4.08 -6.00
N LEU A 177 -13.85 3.44 -6.84
CA LEU A 177 -14.71 2.33 -6.42
C LEU A 177 -13.90 1.09 -6.01
N THR A 178 -12.79 0.82 -6.67
CA THR A 178 -11.92 -0.32 -6.33
C THR A 178 -11.22 -0.08 -4.98
N ALA A 179 -10.75 1.15 -4.75
CA ALA A 179 -10.15 1.55 -3.47
C ALA A 179 -11.16 1.49 -2.32
N ASP A 180 -12.42 1.90 -2.56
CA ASP A 180 -13.50 1.78 -1.58
C ASP A 180 -13.77 0.32 -1.20
N LEU A 181 -13.92 -0.59 -2.17
CA LEU A 181 -14.09 -2.02 -1.88
C LEU A 181 -12.87 -2.62 -1.17
N GLY A 182 -11.65 -2.20 -1.54
CA GLY A 182 -10.43 -2.60 -0.84
C GLY A 182 -10.44 -2.16 0.63
N GLY A 183 -10.82 -0.90 0.87
CA GLY A 183 -11.00 -0.36 2.22
C GLY A 183 -12.08 -1.11 3.00
N LEU A 184 -13.21 -1.45 2.37
CA LEU A 184 -14.27 -2.23 3.01
C LEU A 184 -13.75 -3.61 3.47
N MET A 185 -12.98 -4.31 2.64
CA MET A 185 -12.38 -5.60 3.00
C MET A 185 -11.43 -5.49 4.20
N VAL A 186 -10.55 -4.47 4.21
CA VAL A 186 -9.57 -4.28 5.29
C VAL A 186 -10.24 -3.78 6.58
N TYR A 187 -10.98 -2.68 6.50
CA TYR A 187 -11.44 -1.96 7.69
C TYR A 187 -12.70 -2.56 8.33
N LYS A 188 -13.58 -3.19 7.55
CA LYS A 188 -14.81 -3.81 8.07
C LYS A 188 -14.66 -5.31 8.28
N TYR A 189 -13.97 -5.99 7.37
CA TYR A 189 -13.88 -7.45 7.37
C TYR A 189 -12.51 -8.00 7.80
N GLY A 190 -11.52 -7.14 8.07
CA GLY A 190 -10.22 -7.55 8.60
C GLY A 190 -9.42 -8.45 7.64
N VAL A 191 -9.67 -8.39 6.33
CA VAL A 191 -8.96 -9.23 5.36
C VAL A 191 -7.47 -8.92 5.41
N ALA A 192 -6.65 -9.96 5.64
CA ALA A 192 -5.20 -9.88 5.82
C ALA A 192 -4.74 -8.97 6.99
N VAL A 193 -5.57 -8.85 8.02
CA VAL A 193 -5.25 -8.14 9.27
C VAL A 193 -5.43 -9.09 10.44
N GLU A 194 -4.37 -9.30 11.22
CA GLU A 194 -4.48 -10.01 12.49
C GLU A 194 -5.30 -9.16 13.47
N THR A 195 -6.40 -9.70 13.98
CA THR A 195 -7.17 -9.04 15.04
C THR A 195 -6.37 -9.09 16.33
N SER A 196 -6.23 -7.92 16.98
CA SER A 196 -5.82 -7.89 18.39
C SER A 196 -7.01 -8.36 19.22
N GLU A 197 -7.19 -9.68 19.32
CA GLU A 197 -8.01 -10.25 20.39
C GLU A 197 -7.47 -9.69 21.71
N PRO A 198 -8.29 -9.03 22.54
CA PRO A 198 -7.87 -8.61 23.87
C PRO A 198 -7.34 -9.86 24.56
N SER A 199 -6.12 -9.80 25.10
CA SER A 199 -5.66 -10.92 25.90
C SER A 199 -6.66 -11.11 27.06
N MET A 200 -6.90 -12.34 27.51
CA MET A 200 -7.76 -12.57 28.68
C MET A 200 -7.32 -11.70 29.88
N LEU A 201 -6.03 -11.34 29.96
CA LEU A 201 -5.47 -10.40 30.93
C LEU A 201 -6.06 -8.99 30.78
N ASP A 202 -6.19 -8.45 29.56
CA ASP A 202 -6.80 -7.14 29.31
C ASP A 202 -8.27 -7.12 29.72
N TYR A 203 -8.99 -8.22 29.49
CA TYR A 203 -10.39 -8.38 29.92
C TYR A 203 -10.52 -8.34 31.45
N PHE A 204 -9.63 -9.03 32.18
CA PHE A 204 -9.62 -9.01 33.65
C PHE A 204 -9.18 -7.65 34.22
N GLN A 205 -8.22 -6.97 33.59
CA GLN A 205 -7.71 -5.68 34.05
C GLN A 205 -8.74 -4.56 33.85
N GLN A 206 -9.51 -4.60 32.76
CA GLN A 206 -10.59 -3.64 32.50
C GLN A 206 -11.76 -3.78 33.50
N HIS A 207 -12.00 -4.97 34.03
CA HIS A 207 -13.02 -5.22 35.07
C HIS A 207 -12.57 -4.94 36.50
N GLN A 208 -11.27 -4.77 36.78
CA GLN A 208 -10.77 -4.42 38.11
C GLN A 208 -10.75 -2.90 38.39
N HIS A 209 -10.72 -2.06 37.35
CA HIS A 209 -10.72 -0.60 37.51
C HIS A 209 -12.13 0.03 37.56
N SER A 210 -13.19 -0.80 37.49
CA SER A 210 -14.60 -0.37 37.58
C SER A 210 -15.20 -0.46 39.00
N HIS A 211 -14.37 -0.53 40.04
CA HIS A 211 -14.78 -0.57 41.45
C HIS A 211 -14.21 0.57 42.28
#